data_AF-A0A3D5CW02-F1
#
_entry.id   AF-A0A3D5CW02-F1
#
_cell.length_a   1.000
_cell.length_b   1.000
_cell.length_c   1.000
_cell.angle_alpha   90.00
_cell.angle_beta   90.00
_cell.angle_gamma   90.00
#
_symmetry.space_group_name_H-M   'P 1'
#
loop_
_entity.id
_entity.type
_entity.pdbx_description
1 polymer ?
#
loop_
_entity_poly.entity_id
_entity_poly.type
_entity_poly.pdbx_seq_one_letter_code
_entity_poly.pdbx_strand_id
1 'polypeptide(L)'
;MYGSIEAGGTKFVCAIGNDDLKVLERVSFPTTTPNETMSLVIDFFNHYKEQLESIGVGSFGPIDIHRESKTYGHITSTPKTAWKNFDFVGTLNKHFEIPIAWTTDVNAACYGEYVSGQGKGLSSVVYYTVGTGIGGGAIQDGIFVEGFSHPEMGHTLVKRHSGDTFSGTCPFHHDCLEGLASGPAIEMRTGTKGQDLSIEDPFWEIEADYIAQCACNTTLMLSPDIIIFGGGVMQQEHLKKKVQRRFLELINGYVDTPNIEEYIVTPKLADNAGTIGCLTLAKDVRINS
;
A
#
# COMPACT_ATOMS: atom_id res chain seq x y z
N MET A 1 -16.22 7.64 17.78
CA MET A 1 -14.88 7.02 17.58
C MET A 1 -14.81 6.36 16.22
N TYR A 2 -13.62 6.22 15.65
CA TYR A 2 -13.43 5.63 14.31
C TYR A 2 -12.63 4.33 14.37
N GLY A 3 -13.04 3.34 13.59
CA GLY A 3 -12.32 2.07 13.43
C GLY A 3 -11.43 2.07 12.20
N SER A 4 -10.26 1.46 12.31
CA SER A 4 -9.34 1.22 11.20
C SER A 4 -9.06 -0.26 11.07
N ILE A 5 -9.15 -0.79 9.86
CA ILE A 5 -8.72 -2.15 9.50
C ILE A 5 -7.72 -2.03 8.35
N GLU A 6 -6.45 -2.29 8.65
CA GLU A 6 -5.42 -2.52 7.64
C GLU A 6 -5.29 -4.04 7.47
N ALA A 7 -6.00 -4.55 6.47
CA ALA A 7 -6.02 -5.96 6.12
C ALA A 7 -4.84 -6.27 5.20
N GLY A 8 -3.71 -6.69 5.79
CA GLY A 8 -2.53 -7.10 5.03
C GLY A 8 -2.50 -8.60 4.74
N GLY A 9 -1.70 -8.99 3.75
CA GLY A 9 -1.52 -10.41 3.41
C GLY A 9 -0.96 -11.24 4.58
N THR A 10 -0.02 -10.71 5.36
CA THR A 10 0.65 -11.49 6.43
C THR A 10 0.03 -11.24 7.81
N LYS A 11 -0.43 -10.01 8.07
CA LYS A 11 -1.01 -9.59 9.34
C LYS A 11 -2.17 -8.63 9.09
N PHE A 12 -3.14 -8.63 9.99
CA PHE A 12 -4.12 -7.56 10.12
C PHE A 12 -3.67 -6.63 11.23
N VAL A 13 -3.95 -5.35 11.05
CA VAL A 13 -3.82 -4.33 12.09
C VAL A 13 -5.17 -3.66 12.25
N CYS A 14 -5.75 -3.76 13.44
CA CYS A 14 -6.97 -3.04 13.79
C CYS A 14 -6.64 -1.93 14.78
N ALA A 15 -7.31 -0.79 14.67
CA ALA A 15 -7.10 0.33 15.58
C ALA A 15 -8.39 1.12 15.82
N ILE A 16 -8.44 1.78 16.98
CA ILE A 16 -9.46 2.78 17.32
C ILE A 16 -8.80 4.16 17.31
N GLY A 17 -9.46 5.13 16.68
CA GLY A 17 -9.03 6.53 16.64
C GLY A 17 -10.12 7.51 17.08
N ASN A 18 -9.71 8.74 17.33
CA ASN A 18 -10.59 9.88 17.63
C ASN A 18 -10.65 10.89 16.46
N ASP A 19 -11.33 12.02 16.67
CA ASP A 19 -11.47 13.11 15.69
C ASP A 19 -10.15 13.73 15.23
N ASP A 20 -9.12 13.69 16.08
CA ASP A 20 -7.77 14.18 15.78
C ASP A 20 -6.92 13.13 15.05
N LEU A 21 -7.51 11.99 14.65
CA LEU A 21 -6.83 10.82 14.08
C LEU A 21 -5.79 10.19 15.01
N LYS A 22 -5.85 10.48 16.31
CA LYS A 22 -4.98 9.89 17.32
C LYS A 22 -5.41 8.44 17.55
N VAL A 23 -4.47 7.51 17.39
CA VAL A 23 -4.66 6.09 17.72
C VAL A 23 -4.78 5.93 19.24
N LEU A 24 -5.93 5.42 19.70
CA LEU A 24 -6.25 5.16 21.10
C LEU A 24 -5.92 3.73 21.52
N GLU A 25 -6.26 2.77 20.66
CA GLU A 25 -5.93 1.35 20.83
C GLU A 25 -5.55 0.74 19.49
N ARG A 26 -4.67 -0.27 19.53
CA ARG A 26 -4.24 -1.04 18.36
C ARG A 26 -4.01 -2.49 18.74
N VAL A 27 -4.44 -3.39 17.87
CA VAL A 27 -4.08 -4.81 17.90
C VAL A 27 -3.51 -5.24 16.56
N SER A 28 -2.66 -6.27 16.58
CA SER A 28 -2.20 -6.94 15.37
C SER A 28 -2.24 -8.44 15.58
N PHE A 29 -2.69 -9.16 14.56
CA PHE A 29 -2.72 -10.61 14.53
C PHE A 29 -2.42 -11.15 13.13
N PRO A 30 -1.91 -12.40 13.01
CA PRO A 30 -1.62 -13.01 11.72
C PRO A 30 -2.87 -13.17 10.85
N THR A 31 -2.70 -13.02 9.54
CA THR A 31 -3.76 -13.32 8.56
C THR A 31 -3.81 -14.81 8.30
N THR A 32 -4.86 -15.49 8.76
CA THR A 32 -5.07 -16.92 8.54
C THR A 32 -6.21 -17.16 7.54
N THR A 33 -7.30 -17.81 7.95
CA THR A 33 -8.53 -17.95 7.18
C THR A 33 -9.48 -16.77 7.44
N PRO A 34 -10.41 -16.47 6.53
CA PRO A 34 -11.36 -15.37 6.74
C PRO A 34 -12.17 -15.50 8.02
N ASN A 35 -12.68 -16.69 8.34
CA ASN A 35 -13.50 -16.88 9.54
C ASN A 35 -12.73 -16.61 10.83
N GLU A 36 -11.53 -17.16 10.97
CA GLU A 36 -10.68 -16.96 12.15
C GLU A 36 -10.25 -15.50 12.28
N THR A 37 -9.75 -14.92 11.17
CA THR A 37 -9.23 -13.55 11.18
C THR A 37 -10.35 -12.54 11.43
N MET A 38 -11.50 -12.70 10.79
CA MET A 38 -12.63 -11.79 10.98
C MET A 38 -13.29 -11.94 12.35
N SER A 39 -13.25 -13.12 12.98
CA SER A 39 -13.67 -13.25 14.38
C SER A 39 -12.86 -12.33 15.27
N LEU A 40 -11.53 -12.30 15.12
CA LEU A 40 -10.64 -11.42 15.91
C LEU A 40 -10.92 -9.94 15.64
N VAL A 41 -11.19 -9.57 14.38
CA VAL A 41 -11.59 -8.21 13.99
C VAL A 41 -12.89 -7.81 14.70
N ILE A 42 -13.92 -8.67 14.63
CA ILE A 42 -15.24 -8.41 15.20
C ILE A 42 -15.15 -8.33 16.73
N ASP A 43 -14.43 -9.25 17.37
CA ASP A 43 -14.23 -9.28 18.82
C ASP A 43 -13.54 -7.99 19.31
N PHE A 44 -12.53 -7.51 18.58
CA PHE A 44 -11.86 -6.25 18.90
C PHE A 44 -12.82 -5.05 18.86
N PHE A 45 -13.60 -4.90 17.78
CA PHE A 45 -14.52 -3.76 17.64
C PHE A 45 -15.78 -3.88 18.51
N ASN A 46 -16.17 -5.09 18.95
CA ASN A 46 -17.30 -5.28 19.85
C ASN A 46 -17.13 -4.57 21.19
N HIS A 47 -15.90 -4.41 21.69
CA HIS A 47 -15.61 -3.62 22.89
C HIS A 47 -15.99 -2.13 22.74
N TYR A 48 -16.10 -1.66 21.51
CA TYR A 48 -16.34 -0.26 21.14
C TYR A 48 -17.68 -0.03 20.44
N LYS A 49 -18.51 -1.06 20.31
CA LYS A 49 -19.68 -1.09 19.41
C LYS A 49 -20.59 0.14 19.54
N GLU A 50 -20.91 0.56 20.76
CA GLU A 50 -21.80 1.70 21.04
C GLU A 50 -21.16 3.08 20.78
N GLN A 51 -19.82 3.14 20.67
CA GLN A 51 -19.06 4.39 20.48
C GLN A 51 -18.46 4.50 19.07
N LEU A 52 -18.49 3.41 18.30
CA LEU A 52 -17.92 3.31 16.97
C LEU A 52 -18.89 3.92 15.96
N GLU A 53 -18.46 4.95 15.27
CA GLU A 53 -19.30 5.72 14.33
C GLU A 53 -19.17 5.22 12.90
N SER A 54 -18.02 4.69 12.54
CA SER A 54 -17.71 4.14 11.22
C SER A 54 -16.40 3.36 11.26
N ILE A 55 -16.15 2.56 10.22
CA ILE A 55 -14.92 1.80 10.03
C ILE A 55 -14.34 2.12 8.66
N GLY A 56 -13.04 2.37 8.58
CA GLY A 56 -12.29 2.44 7.33
C GLY A 56 -11.46 1.19 7.15
N VAL A 57 -11.52 0.64 5.93
CA VAL A 57 -10.84 -0.60 5.58
C VAL A 57 -9.93 -0.38 4.38
N GLY A 58 -8.64 -0.65 4.59
CA GLY A 58 -7.64 -0.81 3.54
C GLY A 58 -7.30 -2.29 3.42
N SER A 59 -7.73 -2.93 2.35
CA SER A 59 -7.53 -4.37 2.13
C SER A 59 -6.47 -4.68 1.10
N PHE A 60 -5.70 -5.74 1.34
CA PHE A 60 -4.96 -6.42 0.28
C PHE A 60 -5.95 -6.87 -0.81
N GLY A 61 -5.51 -6.82 -2.06
CA GLY A 61 -6.35 -7.10 -3.21
C GLY A 61 -5.80 -8.19 -4.14
N PRO A 62 -6.23 -8.16 -5.41
CA PRO A 62 -7.31 -7.33 -5.94
C PRO A 62 -8.66 -7.38 -5.19
N ILE A 63 -9.37 -6.24 -5.15
CA ILE A 63 -10.69 -6.06 -4.51
C ILE A 63 -11.71 -5.47 -5.48
N ASP A 64 -13.00 -5.68 -5.21
CA ASP A 64 -14.07 -4.99 -5.92
C ASP A 64 -14.44 -3.68 -5.20
N ILE A 65 -14.17 -2.56 -5.87
CA ILE A 65 -14.37 -1.19 -5.37
C ILE A 65 -15.70 -0.58 -5.84
N HIS A 66 -16.41 -1.21 -6.79
CA HIS A 66 -17.57 -0.61 -7.44
C HIS A 66 -18.83 -0.84 -6.63
N ARG A 67 -19.41 0.20 -6.05
CA ARG A 67 -20.62 0.11 -5.20
C ARG A 67 -21.82 -0.56 -5.88
N GLU A 68 -21.95 -0.40 -7.19
CA GLU A 68 -23.04 -1.00 -7.98
C GLU A 68 -22.75 -2.46 -8.38
N SER A 69 -21.55 -2.97 -8.12
CA SER A 69 -21.19 -4.36 -8.38
C SER A 69 -21.86 -5.30 -7.38
N LYS A 70 -22.28 -6.48 -7.86
CA LYS A 70 -22.81 -7.54 -7.00
C LYS A 70 -21.79 -8.06 -5.99
N THR A 71 -20.51 -7.85 -6.25
CA THR A 71 -19.39 -8.27 -5.42
C THR A 71 -18.66 -7.11 -4.76
N TYR A 72 -19.26 -5.92 -4.69
CA TYR A 72 -18.70 -4.79 -3.94
C TYR A 72 -18.22 -5.24 -2.55
N GLY A 73 -17.03 -4.80 -2.15
CA GLY A 73 -16.51 -5.14 -0.83
C GLY A 73 -15.92 -6.54 -0.74
N HIS A 74 -15.74 -7.24 -1.87
CA HIS A 74 -15.10 -8.55 -1.90
C HIS A 74 -13.60 -8.46 -2.21
N ILE A 75 -12.83 -9.38 -1.66
CA ILE A 75 -11.48 -9.70 -2.15
C ILE A 75 -11.65 -10.69 -3.30
N THR A 76 -11.20 -10.34 -4.51
CA THR A 76 -11.59 -11.05 -5.74
C THR A 76 -10.58 -12.13 -6.12
N SER A 77 -9.46 -11.75 -6.74
CA SER A 77 -8.38 -12.65 -7.12
C SER A 77 -7.19 -12.42 -6.20
N THR A 78 -6.81 -13.42 -5.41
CA THR A 78 -5.64 -13.32 -4.51
C THR A 78 -4.89 -14.65 -4.49
N PRO A 79 -3.54 -14.65 -4.34
CA PRO A 79 -2.79 -15.89 -4.11
C PRO A 79 -3.19 -16.59 -2.80
N LYS A 80 -3.86 -15.88 -1.87
CA LYS A 80 -4.42 -16.46 -0.65
C LYS A 80 -5.77 -17.09 -0.94
N THR A 81 -5.75 -18.32 -1.42
CA THR A 81 -6.93 -19.07 -1.89
C THR A 81 -8.12 -19.04 -0.93
N ALA A 82 -7.90 -19.05 0.38
CA ALA A 82 -8.97 -18.98 1.38
C ALA A 82 -9.75 -17.66 1.38
N TRP A 83 -9.16 -16.57 0.90
CA TRP A 83 -9.76 -15.23 0.85
C TRP A 83 -10.37 -14.89 -0.52
N LYS A 84 -10.22 -15.78 -1.50
CA LYS A 84 -10.75 -15.57 -2.85
C LYS A 84 -12.28 -15.49 -2.82
N ASN A 85 -12.84 -14.43 -3.41
CA ASN A 85 -14.26 -14.10 -3.43
C ASN A 85 -14.89 -13.95 -2.03
N PHE A 86 -14.11 -13.56 -1.02
CA PHE A 86 -14.63 -13.36 0.33
C PHE A 86 -15.39 -12.02 0.43
N ASP A 87 -16.63 -12.07 0.90
CA ASP A 87 -17.49 -10.90 1.16
C ASP A 87 -17.07 -10.20 2.46
N PHE A 88 -16.09 -9.29 2.37
CA PHE A 88 -15.49 -8.62 3.52
C PHE A 88 -16.44 -7.59 4.13
N VAL A 89 -16.89 -6.64 3.31
CA VAL A 89 -17.76 -5.55 3.76
C VAL A 89 -19.12 -6.10 4.21
N GLY A 90 -19.69 -7.08 3.51
CA GLY A 90 -20.94 -7.72 3.93
C GLY A 90 -20.80 -8.50 5.23
N THR A 91 -19.63 -9.08 5.52
CA THR A 91 -19.35 -9.71 6.82
C THR A 91 -19.34 -8.68 7.96
N LEU A 92 -18.73 -7.51 7.76
CA LEU A 92 -18.75 -6.44 8.77
C LEU A 92 -20.16 -5.86 8.96
N ASN A 93 -20.91 -5.62 7.87
CA ASN A 93 -22.27 -5.08 7.93
C ASN A 93 -23.26 -5.98 8.69
N LYS A 94 -23.02 -7.30 8.75
CA LYS A 94 -23.82 -8.23 9.57
C LYS A 94 -23.65 -8.00 11.08
N HIS A 95 -22.54 -7.38 11.51
CA HIS A 95 -22.18 -7.22 12.91
C HIS A 95 -22.28 -5.76 13.38
N PHE A 96 -22.02 -4.81 12.49
CA PHE A 96 -21.99 -3.37 12.77
C PHE A 96 -22.92 -2.61 11.82
N GLU A 97 -23.93 -1.95 12.38
CA GLU A 97 -24.89 -1.10 11.64
C GLU A 97 -24.35 0.34 11.48
N ILE A 98 -23.13 0.47 10.95
CA ILE A 98 -22.43 1.75 10.80
C ILE A 98 -21.78 1.85 9.41
N PRO A 99 -21.49 3.07 8.91
CA PRO A 99 -20.79 3.25 7.65
C PRO A 99 -19.43 2.55 7.60
N ILE A 100 -19.13 1.94 6.44
CA ILE A 100 -17.84 1.30 6.15
C ILE A 100 -17.23 1.93 4.90
N ALA A 101 -16.06 2.55 5.05
CA ALA A 101 -15.21 2.93 3.93
C ALA A 101 -14.37 1.73 3.49
N TRP A 102 -14.24 1.55 2.17
CA TRP A 102 -13.61 0.38 1.56
C TRP A 102 -12.66 0.82 0.45
N THR A 103 -11.39 0.44 0.56
CA THR A 103 -10.38 0.67 -0.48
C THR A 103 -9.22 -0.32 -0.30
N THR A 104 -8.19 -0.22 -1.14
CA THR A 104 -6.98 -1.05 -1.02
C THR A 104 -6.09 -0.57 0.13
N ASP A 105 -5.24 -1.45 0.66
CA ASP A 105 -4.23 -1.11 1.66
C ASP A 105 -3.29 0.02 1.18
N VAL A 106 -2.87 -0.03 -0.08
CA VAL A 106 -2.01 1.01 -0.69
C VAL A 106 -2.72 2.33 -0.93
N ASN A 107 -4.01 2.33 -1.28
CA ASN A 107 -4.80 3.55 -1.35
C ASN A 107 -5.02 4.15 0.03
N ALA A 108 -5.28 3.31 1.06
CA ALA A 108 -5.37 3.79 2.43
C ALA A 108 -4.04 4.44 2.85
N ALA A 109 -2.89 3.79 2.61
CA ALA A 109 -1.59 4.37 2.92
C ALA A 109 -1.33 5.69 2.15
N CYS A 110 -1.68 5.73 0.86
CA CYS A 110 -1.63 6.94 0.04
C CYS A 110 -2.47 8.07 0.65
N TYR A 111 -3.70 7.75 1.08
CA TYR A 111 -4.62 8.72 1.67
C TYR A 111 -4.14 9.24 3.03
N GLY A 112 -3.55 8.37 3.85
CA GLY A 112 -2.91 8.78 5.10
C GLY A 112 -1.80 9.80 4.86
N GLU A 113 -0.91 9.54 3.90
CA GLU A 113 0.17 10.47 3.54
C GLU A 113 -0.35 11.75 2.88
N TYR A 114 -1.42 11.67 2.07
CA TYR A 114 -2.08 12.81 1.46
C TYR A 114 -2.69 13.76 2.50
N VAL A 115 -3.35 13.23 3.53
CA VAL A 115 -4.04 14.07 4.54
C VAL A 115 -3.10 14.55 5.64
N SER A 116 -2.20 13.68 6.12
CA SER A 116 -1.41 13.91 7.33
C SER A 116 0.10 13.77 7.16
N GLY A 117 0.57 13.27 6.02
CA GLY A 117 1.98 12.93 5.77
C GLY A 117 2.69 13.88 4.81
N GLN A 118 3.53 13.32 3.94
CA GLN A 118 4.34 14.06 2.96
C GLN A 118 3.50 14.74 1.88
N GLY A 119 2.32 14.19 1.58
CA GLY A 119 1.41 14.69 0.56
C GLY A 119 0.53 15.85 1.00
N LYS A 120 0.64 16.29 2.26
CA LYS A 120 -0.26 17.30 2.83
C LYS A 120 -0.18 18.62 2.08
N GLY A 121 -1.30 19.03 1.49
CA GLY A 121 -1.44 20.27 0.74
C GLY A 121 -1.00 20.18 -0.73
N LEU A 122 -0.60 18.99 -1.19
CA LEU A 122 -0.34 18.71 -2.61
C LEU A 122 -1.63 18.25 -3.31
N SER A 123 -1.61 18.30 -4.64
CA SER A 123 -2.75 17.90 -5.47
C SER A 123 -2.64 16.44 -5.91
N SER A 124 -1.42 15.98 -6.23
CA SER A 124 -1.17 14.65 -6.78
C SER A 124 -0.11 13.90 -5.98
N VAL A 125 -0.49 12.78 -5.39
CA VAL A 125 0.36 11.96 -4.53
C VAL A 125 0.31 10.52 -5.02
N VAL A 126 1.48 9.91 -5.22
CA VAL A 126 1.58 8.48 -5.50
C VAL A 126 2.33 7.81 -4.35
N TYR A 127 1.78 6.73 -3.84
CA TYR A 127 2.38 5.92 -2.79
C TYR A 127 2.62 4.51 -3.32
N TYR A 128 3.84 4.00 -3.11
CA TYR A 128 4.19 2.60 -3.33
C TYR A 128 4.58 1.95 -2.00
N THR A 129 4.21 0.70 -1.81
CA THR A 129 4.79 -0.16 -0.78
C THR A 129 5.73 -1.18 -1.43
N VAL A 130 6.93 -1.35 -0.88
CA VAL A 130 7.91 -2.37 -1.29
C VAL A 130 8.20 -3.25 -0.07
N GLY A 131 7.57 -4.43 -0.05
CA GLY A 131 7.60 -5.35 1.09
C GLY A 131 7.40 -6.79 0.64
N THR A 132 6.46 -7.52 1.26
CA THR A 132 6.12 -8.89 0.82
C THR A 132 5.70 -8.95 -0.64
N GLY A 133 5.05 -7.90 -1.12
CA GLY A 133 4.76 -7.63 -2.53
C GLY A 133 5.06 -6.18 -2.86
N ILE A 134 4.69 -5.74 -4.05
CA ILE A 134 4.72 -4.34 -4.46
C ILE A 134 3.32 -3.92 -4.88
N GLY A 135 2.81 -2.86 -4.27
CA GLY A 135 1.53 -2.25 -4.62
C GLY A 135 1.67 -0.75 -4.69
N GLY A 136 0.77 -0.10 -5.41
CA GLY A 136 0.75 1.35 -5.54
C GLY A 136 -0.67 1.92 -5.54
N GLY A 137 -0.84 3.03 -4.81
CA GLY A 137 -2.05 3.84 -4.80
C GLY A 137 -1.71 5.27 -5.26
N ALA A 138 -2.67 5.93 -5.90
CA ALA A 138 -2.50 7.29 -6.37
C ALA A 138 -3.74 8.13 -6.09
N ILE A 139 -3.52 9.39 -5.75
CA ILE A 139 -4.55 10.40 -5.51
C ILE A 139 -4.28 11.59 -6.41
N GLN A 140 -5.34 12.14 -7.00
CA GLN A 140 -5.34 13.39 -7.73
C GLN A 140 -6.54 14.23 -7.29
N ASP A 141 -6.27 15.45 -6.82
CA ASP A 141 -7.27 16.40 -6.31
C ASP A 141 -8.20 15.80 -5.24
N GLY A 142 -7.62 14.98 -4.35
CA GLY A 142 -8.34 14.29 -3.28
C GLY A 142 -9.17 13.08 -3.73
N ILE A 143 -9.09 12.69 -5.01
CA ILE A 143 -9.80 11.54 -5.57
C ILE A 143 -8.79 10.43 -5.87
N PHE A 144 -9.13 9.18 -5.53
CA PHE A 144 -8.30 8.04 -5.92
C PHE A 144 -8.26 7.89 -7.44
N VAL A 145 -7.07 7.63 -7.98
CA VAL A 145 -6.88 7.32 -9.40
C VAL A 145 -7.31 5.88 -9.63
N GLU A 146 -8.59 5.71 -9.97
CA GLU A 146 -9.23 4.43 -10.22
C GLU A 146 -10.12 4.52 -11.47
N GLY A 147 -10.44 3.37 -12.07
CA GLY A 147 -11.26 3.30 -13.27
C GLY A 147 -12.10 2.03 -13.30
N PHE A 148 -11.86 1.15 -14.27
CA PHE A 148 -12.47 -0.18 -14.27
C PHE A 148 -12.12 -0.99 -13.01
N SER A 149 -10.95 -0.74 -12.42
CA SER A 149 -10.49 -1.32 -11.16
C SER A 149 -9.59 -0.31 -10.44
N HIS A 150 -9.16 -0.63 -9.23
CA HIS A 150 -7.99 0.00 -8.62
C HIS A 150 -6.70 -0.40 -9.38
N PRO A 151 -5.64 0.41 -9.33
CA PRO A 151 -4.35 0.07 -9.93
C PRO A 151 -3.68 -1.16 -9.30
N GLU A 152 -2.92 -1.90 -10.11
CA GLU A 152 -2.04 -3.01 -9.72
C GLU A 152 -0.59 -2.69 -10.14
N MET A 153 -0.07 -1.56 -9.63
CA MET A 153 1.13 -0.92 -10.17
C MET A 153 2.42 -1.76 -9.99
N GLY A 154 2.45 -2.66 -8.99
CA GLY A 154 3.60 -3.55 -8.77
C GLY A 154 3.72 -4.67 -9.79
N HIS A 155 2.70 -4.93 -10.60
CA HIS A 155 2.76 -5.91 -11.68
C HIS A 155 3.16 -5.32 -13.03
N THR A 156 3.58 -4.05 -13.06
CA THR A 156 4.14 -3.43 -14.26
C THR A 156 5.40 -4.17 -14.73
N LEU A 157 5.54 -4.30 -16.05
CA LEU A 157 6.73 -4.89 -16.65
C LEU A 157 7.85 -3.85 -16.66
N VAL A 158 9.05 -4.28 -16.27
CA VAL A 158 10.25 -3.44 -16.21
C VAL A 158 11.34 -4.02 -17.10
N LYS A 159 12.30 -3.17 -17.49
CA LYS A 159 13.47 -3.65 -18.22
C LYS A 159 14.41 -4.35 -17.24
N ARG A 160 14.75 -5.59 -17.52
CA ARG A 160 15.72 -6.35 -16.71
C ARG A 160 17.07 -5.65 -16.67
N HIS A 161 17.66 -5.57 -15.46
CA HIS A 161 19.04 -5.10 -15.32
C HIS A 161 19.98 -6.09 -16.01
N SER A 162 20.98 -5.61 -16.75
CA SER A 162 21.85 -6.48 -17.58
C SER A 162 22.66 -7.50 -16.77
N GLY A 163 22.90 -7.21 -15.48
CA GLY A 163 23.56 -8.11 -14.54
C GLY A 163 22.63 -9.04 -13.76
N ASP A 164 21.31 -8.98 -13.97
CA ASP A 164 20.34 -9.76 -13.18
C ASP A 164 19.81 -10.98 -13.96
N THR A 165 20.21 -12.17 -13.52
CA THR A 165 19.76 -13.45 -14.08
C THR A 165 18.59 -14.07 -13.31
N PHE A 166 18.06 -13.41 -12.27
CA PHE A 166 16.99 -13.94 -11.44
C PHE A 166 15.66 -14.06 -12.19
N SER A 167 15.02 -15.23 -12.20
CA SER A 167 13.78 -15.45 -12.98
C SER A 167 12.58 -14.64 -12.50
N GLY A 168 12.60 -14.17 -11.24
CA GLY A 168 11.49 -13.46 -10.62
C GLY A 168 10.59 -14.36 -9.77
N THR A 169 9.97 -13.80 -8.73
CA THR A 169 9.12 -14.53 -7.76
C THR A 169 7.63 -14.50 -8.10
N CYS A 170 7.18 -13.60 -8.96
CA CYS A 170 5.75 -13.41 -9.22
C CYS A 170 5.16 -14.64 -9.92
N PRO A 171 4.11 -15.28 -9.39
CA PRO A 171 3.54 -16.48 -9.99
C PRO A 171 2.77 -16.21 -11.29
N PHE A 172 2.45 -14.95 -11.59
CA PHE A 172 1.68 -14.56 -12.77
C PHE A 172 2.57 -14.06 -13.90
N HIS A 173 3.55 -13.21 -13.56
CA HIS A 173 4.33 -12.47 -14.55
C HIS A 173 5.82 -12.78 -14.47
N HIS A 174 6.25 -13.59 -13.49
CA HIS A 174 7.65 -13.89 -13.18
C HIS A 174 8.46 -12.64 -12.85
N ASP A 175 8.86 -11.87 -13.86
CA ASP A 175 9.78 -10.74 -13.79
C ASP A 175 9.12 -9.36 -13.95
N CYS A 176 7.87 -9.21 -13.50
CA CYS A 176 7.31 -7.88 -13.23
C CYS A 176 8.05 -7.19 -12.07
N LEU A 177 7.78 -5.90 -11.84
CA LEU A 177 8.41 -5.11 -10.78
C LEU A 177 8.37 -5.84 -9.41
N GLU A 178 7.21 -6.32 -8.96
CA GLU A 178 7.08 -7.13 -7.73
C GLU A 178 7.95 -8.38 -7.75
N GLY A 179 7.93 -9.10 -8.88
CA GLY A 179 8.68 -10.33 -9.05
C GLY A 179 10.19 -10.13 -8.95
N LEU A 180 10.67 -8.92 -9.24
CA LEU A 180 12.10 -8.58 -9.23
C LEU A 180 12.54 -7.81 -7.99
N ALA A 181 11.68 -7.01 -7.36
CA ALA A 181 12.06 -6.04 -6.32
C ALA A 181 11.29 -6.21 -4.99
N SER A 182 10.43 -7.21 -4.84
CA SER A 182 9.80 -7.50 -3.54
C SER A 182 10.81 -8.09 -2.55
N GLY A 183 10.55 -7.96 -1.24
CA GLY A 183 11.35 -8.57 -0.18
C GLY A 183 11.62 -10.07 -0.41
N PRO A 184 10.62 -10.90 -0.79
CA PRO A 184 10.85 -12.29 -1.19
C PRO A 184 11.75 -12.45 -2.42
N ALA A 185 11.70 -11.52 -3.38
CA ALA A 185 12.63 -11.52 -4.52
C ALA A 185 14.06 -11.23 -4.08
N ILE A 186 14.26 -10.29 -3.15
CA ILE A 186 15.58 -10.02 -2.54
C ILE A 186 16.10 -11.27 -1.82
N GLU A 187 15.28 -11.87 -0.96
CA GLU A 187 15.66 -13.05 -0.16
C GLU A 187 15.99 -14.25 -1.06
N MET A 188 15.17 -14.53 -2.07
CA MET A 188 15.42 -15.64 -2.99
C MET A 188 16.63 -15.40 -3.89
N ARG A 189 16.89 -14.15 -4.29
CA ARG A 189 18.02 -13.78 -5.16
C ARG A 189 19.35 -13.78 -4.42
N THR A 190 19.38 -13.27 -3.19
CA THR A 190 20.62 -13.07 -2.42
C THR A 190 20.87 -14.16 -1.38
N GLY A 191 19.86 -14.96 -1.05
CA GLY A 191 19.87 -15.91 0.06
C GLY A 191 19.71 -15.26 1.44
N THR A 192 19.52 -13.93 1.50
CA THR A 192 19.45 -13.16 2.75
C THR A 192 18.26 -12.19 2.70
N LYS A 193 17.54 -12.03 3.81
CA LYS A 193 16.47 -11.02 3.88
C LYS A 193 17.05 -9.62 3.69
N GLY A 194 16.32 -8.75 3.00
CA GLY A 194 16.81 -7.39 2.70
C GLY A 194 17.22 -6.58 3.94
N GLN A 195 16.58 -6.80 5.09
CA GLN A 195 16.96 -6.16 6.36
C GLN A 195 18.30 -6.64 6.95
N ASP A 196 18.73 -7.85 6.58
CA ASP A 196 19.94 -8.49 7.08
C ASP A 196 21.07 -8.44 6.04
N LEU A 197 20.79 -7.93 4.83
CA LEU A 197 21.74 -7.78 3.74
C LEU A 197 22.68 -6.60 4.01
N SER A 198 23.98 -6.79 3.78
CA SER A 198 25.00 -5.73 3.95
C SER A 198 24.64 -4.50 3.10
N ILE A 199 24.85 -3.30 3.65
CA ILE A 199 24.59 -2.04 2.95
C ILE A 199 25.51 -1.83 1.74
N GLU A 200 26.66 -2.51 1.74
CA GLU A 200 27.66 -2.53 0.66
C GLU A 200 27.35 -3.58 -0.42
N ASP A 201 26.33 -4.42 -0.23
CA ASP A 201 25.99 -5.46 -1.20
C ASP A 201 25.67 -4.83 -2.58
N PRO A 202 26.31 -5.29 -3.67
CA PRO A 202 26.10 -4.73 -5.00
C PRO A 202 24.66 -4.89 -5.50
N PHE A 203 23.88 -5.80 -4.93
CA PHE A 203 22.47 -5.99 -5.29
C PHE A 203 21.64 -4.72 -5.07
N TRP A 204 22.01 -3.84 -4.13
CA TRP A 204 21.28 -2.58 -3.92
C TRP A 204 21.28 -1.66 -5.14
N GLU A 205 22.23 -1.79 -6.07
CA GLU A 205 22.19 -1.07 -7.35
C GLU A 205 21.13 -1.63 -8.31
N ILE A 206 20.94 -2.95 -8.30
CA ILE A 206 19.92 -3.63 -9.10
C ILE A 206 18.52 -3.29 -8.54
N GLU A 207 18.37 -3.37 -7.22
CA GLU A 207 17.13 -2.99 -6.53
C GLU A 207 16.76 -1.53 -6.81
N ALA A 208 17.74 -0.63 -6.71
CA ALA A 208 17.55 0.78 -7.01
C ALA A 208 17.17 1.01 -8.48
N ASP A 209 17.73 0.27 -9.43
CA ASP A 209 17.38 0.36 -10.85
C ASP A 209 15.91 0.01 -11.09
N TYR A 210 15.40 -1.08 -10.53
CA TYR A 210 14.00 -1.46 -10.69
C TYR A 210 13.03 -0.46 -10.05
N ILE A 211 13.32 0.01 -8.84
CA ILE A 211 12.48 1.01 -8.17
C ILE A 211 12.57 2.38 -8.88
N ALA A 212 13.73 2.76 -9.41
CA ALA A 212 13.88 3.98 -10.19
C ALA A 212 13.15 3.91 -11.54
N GLN A 213 13.12 2.74 -12.20
CA GLN A 213 12.28 2.52 -13.38
C GLN A 213 10.80 2.70 -13.04
N CYS A 214 10.34 2.19 -11.89
CA CYS A 214 9.00 2.45 -11.39
C CYS A 214 8.73 3.95 -11.26
N ALA A 215 9.56 4.69 -10.51
CA ALA A 215 9.40 6.13 -10.33
C ALA A 215 9.42 6.93 -11.66
N CYS A 216 10.29 6.53 -12.60
CA CYS A 216 10.34 7.12 -13.95
C CYS A 216 9.02 6.91 -14.70
N ASN A 217 8.52 5.67 -14.74
CA ASN A 217 7.24 5.35 -15.36
C ASN A 217 6.08 6.10 -14.69
N THR A 218 6.04 6.17 -13.36
CA THR A 218 5.04 6.95 -12.61
C THR A 218 5.07 8.43 -13.00
N THR A 219 6.27 9.02 -13.09
CA THR A 219 6.46 10.42 -13.47
C THR A 219 5.93 10.68 -14.88
N LEU A 220 6.23 9.79 -15.83
CA LEU A 220 5.83 9.94 -17.23
C LEU A 220 4.34 9.67 -17.46
N MET A 221 3.67 8.90 -16.59
CA MET A 221 2.25 8.55 -16.74
C MET A 221 1.33 9.47 -15.94
N LEU A 222 1.71 9.82 -14.71
CA LEU A 222 0.85 10.52 -13.75
C LEU A 222 1.36 11.92 -13.39
N SER A 223 2.66 12.18 -13.60
CA SER A 223 3.31 13.46 -13.26
C SER A 223 2.90 14.01 -11.88
N PRO A 224 3.04 13.20 -10.80
CA PRO A 224 2.57 13.61 -9.49
C PRO A 224 3.42 14.73 -8.89
N ASP A 225 2.91 15.38 -7.83
CA ASP A 225 3.69 16.33 -7.05
C ASP A 225 4.76 15.60 -6.20
N ILE A 226 4.48 14.35 -5.82
CA ILE A 226 5.37 13.53 -4.99
C ILE A 226 5.16 12.02 -5.22
N ILE A 227 6.25 11.26 -5.10
CA ILE A 227 6.26 9.80 -5.06
C ILE A 227 6.82 9.33 -3.72
N ILE A 228 6.02 8.58 -2.96
CA ILE A 228 6.35 8.10 -1.63
C ILE A 228 6.56 6.59 -1.70
N PHE A 229 7.74 6.11 -1.31
CA PHE A 229 8.08 4.69 -1.27
C PHE A 229 8.19 4.20 0.18
N GLY A 230 7.18 3.48 0.64
CA GLY A 230 7.15 2.78 1.94
C GLY A 230 7.41 1.28 1.84
N GLY A 231 7.11 0.56 2.92
CA GLY A 231 7.35 -0.88 3.04
C GLY A 231 8.75 -1.21 3.56
N GLY A 232 8.92 -2.45 4.04
CA GLY A 232 10.12 -2.87 4.77
C GLY A 232 11.42 -2.77 3.96
N VAL A 233 11.37 -2.92 2.63
CA VAL A 233 12.55 -2.78 1.78
C VAL A 233 13.02 -1.32 1.74
N MET A 234 12.09 -0.36 1.76
CA MET A 234 12.38 1.07 1.66
C MET A 234 12.74 1.72 2.99
N GLN A 235 12.80 0.97 4.09
CA GLN A 235 13.38 1.44 5.35
C GLN A 235 14.90 1.63 5.28
N GLN A 236 15.53 1.10 4.23
CA GLN A 236 16.97 1.20 3.97
C GLN A 236 17.32 2.59 3.41
N GLU A 237 17.86 3.50 4.23
CA GLU A 237 18.14 4.89 3.83
C GLU A 237 19.11 4.99 2.63
N HIS A 238 20.09 4.08 2.53
CA HIS A 238 21.02 4.03 1.39
C HIS A 238 20.32 3.68 0.08
N LEU A 239 19.26 2.87 0.12
CA LEU A 239 18.49 2.49 -1.07
C LEU A 239 17.77 3.71 -1.64
N LYS A 240 17.13 4.54 -0.81
CA LYS A 240 16.47 5.78 -1.26
C LYS A 240 17.43 6.67 -2.06
N LYS A 241 18.64 6.88 -1.56
CA LYS A 241 19.65 7.70 -2.26
C LYS A 241 20.09 7.08 -3.60
N LYS A 242 20.21 5.75 -3.67
CA LYS A 242 20.50 5.06 -4.94
C LYS A 242 19.34 5.19 -5.94
N VAL A 243 18.09 5.04 -5.49
CA VAL A 243 16.88 5.23 -6.30
C VAL A 243 16.83 6.65 -6.86
N GLN A 244 17.03 7.67 -6.02
CA GLN A 244 17.05 9.07 -6.43
C GLN A 244 18.10 9.34 -7.51
N ARG A 245 19.34 8.87 -7.31
CA ARG A 245 20.41 8.98 -8.32
C ARG A 245 20.02 8.32 -9.63
N ARG A 246 19.55 7.07 -9.56
CA ARG A 246 19.24 6.27 -10.74
C ARG A 246 18.04 6.81 -11.49
N PHE A 247 17.05 7.36 -10.80
CA PHE A 247 15.91 8.05 -11.39
C PHE A 247 16.36 9.24 -12.25
N LEU A 248 17.29 10.07 -11.74
CA LEU A 248 17.81 11.22 -12.50
C LEU A 248 18.53 10.81 -13.79
N GLU A 249 19.26 9.69 -13.76
CA GLU A 249 19.87 9.11 -14.95
C GLU A 249 18.83 8.61 -15.96
N LEU A 250 17.75 7.97 -15.49
CA LEU A 250 16.69 7.42 -16.33
C LEU A 250 15.82 8.51 -16.96
N ILE A 251 15.45 9.55 -16.18
CA ILE A 251 14.63 10.66 -16.68
C ILE A 251 15.43 11.56 -17.64
N ASN A 252 16.76 11.61 -17.47
CA ASN A 252 17.72 12.23 -18.38
C ASN A 252 17.33 13.67 -18.82
N GLY A 253 16.72 14.44 -17.92
CA GLY A 253 16.27 15.81 -18.19
C GLY A 253 15.16 15.93 -19.25
N TYR A 254 14.43 14.86 -19.53
CA TYR A 254 13.37 14.87 -20.55
C TYR A 254 12.13 15.69 -20.10
N VAL A 255 11.76 15.58 -18.83
CA VAL A 255 10.69 16.37 -18.20
C VAL A 255 11.20 17.02 -16.94
N ASP A 256 10.66 18.19 -16.62
CA ASP A 256 10.92 18.86 -15.36
C ASP A 256 10.27 18.10 -14.20
N THR A 257 10.99 17.99 -13.09
CA THR A 257 10.50 17.38 -11.86
C THR A 257 10.75 18.32 -10.68
N PRO A 258 10.03 18.16 -9.56
CA PRO A 258 10.41 18.80 -8.29
C PRO A 258 11.83 18.40 -7.87
N ASN A 259 12.36 19.08 -6.84
CA ASN A 259 13.65 18.74 -6.27
C ASN A 259 13.66 17.25 -5.86
N ILE A 260 14.68 16.50 -6.27
CA ILE A 260 14.72 15.05 -6.09
C ILE A 260 14.60 14.61 -4.62
N GLU A 261 15.10 15.40 -3.68
CA GLU A 261 15.03 15.10 -2.25
C GLU A 261 13.63 15.32 -1.65
N GLU A 262 12.79 16.10 -2.34
CA GLU A 262 11.39 16.37 -1.99
C GLU A 262 10.41 15.57 -2.85
N TYR A 263 10.86 15.08 -4.01
CA TYR A 263 10.03 14.37 -4.99
C TYR A 263 9.92 12.86 -4.72
N ILE A 264 11.04 12.19 -4.50
CA ILE A 264 11.08 10.76 -4.18
C ILE A 264 11.47 10.60 -2.73
N VAL A 265 10.50 10.27 -1.88
CA VAL A 265 10.66 10.28 -0.41
C VAL A 265 10.19 8.97 0.23
N THR A 266 10.50 8.82 1.51
CA THR A 266 9.91 7.79 2.38
C THR A 266 8.73 8.37 3.17
N PRO A 267 7.79 7.53 3.66
CA PRO A 267 6.57 7.98 4.32
C PRO A 267 6.87 8.76 5.59
N LYS A 268 6.16 9.87 5.83
CA LYS A 268 6.27 10.64 7.07
C LYS A 268 5.59 9.94 8.24
N LEU A 269 4.51 9.20 7.97
CA LEU A 269 3.76 8.44 8.96
C LEU A 269 4.41 7.08 9.26
N ALA A 270 5.52 6.74 8.60
CA ALA A 270 6.21 5.46 8.70
C ALA A 270 5.21 4.29 8.58
N ASP A 271 5.25 3.33 9.50
CA ASP A 271 4.36 2.16 9.51
C ASP A 271 2.88 2.49 9.85
N ASN A 272 2.54 3.77 10.08
CA ASN A 272 1.17 4.18 10.38
C ASN A 272 0.40 4.73 9.18
N ALA A 273 1.00 4.83 7.99
CA ALA A 273 0.35 5.42 6.82
C ALA A 273 -1.01 4.74 6.52
N GLY A 274 -1.04 3.39 6.48
CA GLY A 274 -2.27 2.61 6.25
C GLY A 274 -3.32 2.81 7.35
N THR A 275 -2.93 2.68 8.61
CA THR A 275 -3.82 2.89 9.76
C THR A 275 -4.41 4.30 9.81
N ILE A 276 -3.59 5.35 9.64
CA ILE A 276 -4.08 6.74 9.63
C ILE A 276 -4.97 6.98 8.42
N GLY A 277 -4.63 6.44 7.26
CA GLY A 277 -5.49 6.46 6.08
C GLY A 277 -6.86 5.86 6.33
N CYS A 278 -6.91 4.67 6.92
CA CYS A 278 -8.17 4.01 7.28
C CYS A 278 -8.99 4.83 8.28
N LEU A 279 -8.36 5.38 9.33
CA LEU A 279 -9.07 6.27 10.27
C LEU A 279 -9.62 7.53 9.59
N THR A 280 -8.87 8.09 8.64
CA THR A 280 -9.30 9.28 7.89
C THR A 280 -10.49 8.93 6.99
N LEU A 281 -10.42 7.81 6.27
CA LEU A 281 -11.53 7.32 5.44
C LEU A 281 -12.79 7.03 6.27
N ALA A 282 -12.63 6.46 7.47
CA ALA A 282 -13.72 6.23 8.41
C ALA A 282 -14.40 7.55 8.79
N LYS A 283 -13.60 8.57 9.14
CA LYS A 283 -14.11 9.90 9.47
C LYS A 283 -14.86 10.53 8.29
N ASP A 284 -14.30 10.46 7.08
CA ASP A 284 -14.89 11.07 5.90
C ASP A 284 -16.17 10.37 5.45
N VAL A 285 -16.25 9.03 5.51
CA VAL A 285 -17.48 8.32 5.16
C VAL A 285 -18.61 8.66 6.13
N ARG A 286 -18.29 8.91 7.41
CA ARG A 286 -19.28 9.34 8.42
C ARG A 286 -19.84 10.73 8.13
N ILE A 287 -19.02 11.65 7.63
CA ILE A 287 -19.43 13.02 7.26
C ILE A 287 -20.31 13.00 6.02
N ASN A 288 -20.07 12.06 5.09
CA ASN A 288 -20.76 11.98 3.81
C ASN A 288 -21.95 10.98 3.77
N SER A 289 -22.19 10.23 4.86
CA SER A 289 -23.31 9.29 5.05
C SER A 289 -24.49 9.94 5.76
#